data_AF-A0A7J5Y089-F1
#
_entry.id   AF-A0A7J5Y089-F1
#
_cell.length_a   1.000
_cell.length_b   1.000
_cell.length_c   1.000
_cell.angle_alpha   90.00
_cell.angle_beta   90.00
_cell.angle_gamma   90.00
#
_symmetry.space_group_name_H-M   'P 1'
#
loop_
_entity.id
_entity.type
_entity.pdbx_description
1 polymer ?
#
loop_
_entity_poly.entity_id
_entity_poly.type
_entity_poly.pdbx_seq_one_letter_code
_entity_poly.pdbx_strand_id
1 'polypeptide(L)'
;MALSHRGRQALKHVGMEDKIVSQGIPMHARMIHSPSGKQSPIPYGKKGQFILSVDRANLNKELLTEAETYPNMKMNFDHKLKDWSPETGLMTFTRLDGSHDQIQADLIFAMKPNYLHIWPRNTFMMIALPNLDKTFTCTLFMPFDEFEKITTEDEVMEFFQEYFPDTIPLIGVDALKKDYFRLPGQAMVSIKCSPYHIGDKCVLMGDAAHAVVPFYGQGMNAVSSTQSRRTKRQKNN
;
A
#
# COMPACT_ATOMS: atom_id res chain seq x y z
N MET A 1 5.89 -5.24 2.98
CA MET A 1 5.65 -4.42 1.77
C MET A 1 6.55 -4.86 0.63
N ALA A 2 6.09 -5.09 -0.60
CA ALA A 2 6.93 -5.61 -1.68
C ALA A 2 7.67 -4.53 -2.51
N LEU A 3 8.71 -3.94 -1.93
CA LEU A 3 9.61 -3.00 -2.60
C LEU A 3 10.28 -3.65 -3.82
N SER A 4 10.00 -3.13 -5.01
CA SER A 4 10.58 -3.62 -6.27
C SER A 4 11.78 -2.76 -6.72
N HIS A 5 12.40 -3.13 -7.84
CA HIS A 5 13.45 -2.34 -8.47
C HIS A 5 13.06 -0.86 -8.66
N ARG A 6 11.80 -0.53 -9.01
CA ARG A 6 11.38 0.87 -9.21
C ARG A 6 11.43 1.69 -7.91
N GLY A 7 10.89 1.15 -6.81
CA GLY A 7 10.96 1.79 -5.50
C GLY A 7 12.39 1.91 -4.99
N ARG A 8 13.20 0.85 -5.15
CA ARG A 8 14.64 0.87 -4.85
C ARG A 8 15.38 1.98 -5.59
N GLN A 9 15.14 2.15 -6.89
CA GLN A 9 15.79 3.23 -7.65
C GLN A 9 15.38 4.61 -7.13
N ALA A 10 14.14 4.85 -6.70
CA ALA A 10 13.78 6.14 -6.09
C ALA A 10 14.50 6.35 -4.74
N LEU A 11 14.55 5.33 -3.88
CA LEU A 11 15.31 5.38 -2.62
C LEU A 11 16.80 5.64 -2.85
N LYS A 12 17.39 5.12 -3.94
CA LYS A 12 18.77 5.39 -4.33
C LYS A 12 19.04 6.86 -4.63
N HIS A 13 18.08 7.57 -5.24
CA HIS A 13 18.24 9.00 -5.53
C HIS A 13 18.21 9.89 -4.28
N VAL A 14 17.74 9.35 -3.14
CA VAL A 14 17.73 10.02 -1.83
C VAL A 14 18.65 9.32 -0.82
N GLY A 15 19.68 8.61 -1.29
CA GLY A 15 20.69 7.98 -0.42
C GLY A 15 20.25 6.78 0.42
N MET A 16 18.97 6.40 0.39
CA MET A 16 18.39 5.44 1.34
C MET A 16 18.27 3.99 0.83
N GLU A 17 18.71 3.65 -0.39
CA GLU A 17 18.56 2.28 -0.90
C GLU A 17 19.15 1.24 0.06
N ASP A 18 20.41 1.41 0.47
CA ASP A 18 21.11 0.39 1.27
C ASP A 18 20.55 0.27 2.70
N LYS A 19 20.14 1.39 3.31
CA LYS A 19 19.50 1.42 4.64
C LYS A 19 18.18 0.66 4.64
N ILE A 20 17.34 0.86 3.63
CA ILE A 20 16.03 0.20 3.52
C ILE A 20 16.17 -1.25 3.04
N VAL A 21 17.12 -1.55 2.16
CA VAL A 21 17.38 -2.92 1.66
C VAL A 21 17.96 -3.81 2.76
N SER A 22 18.86 -3.31 3.61
CA SER A 22 19.46 -4.09 4.71
C SER A 22 18.45 -4.49 5.80
N GLN A 23 17.36 -3.74 5.93
CA GLN A 23 16.24 -4.03 6.83
C GLN A 23 15.10 -4.84 6.15
N GLY A 24 15.28 -5.21 4.88
CA GLY A 24 14.28 -5.90 4.07
C GLY A 24 14.52 -7.41 3.95
N ILE A 25 13.43 -8.20 3.91
CA ILE A 25 13.48 -9.64 3.67
C ILE A 25 13.39 -9.90 2.16
N PRO A 26 14.42 -10.48 1.49
CA PRO A 26 14.36 -10.76 0.07
C PRO A 26 13.40 -11.92 -0.25
N MET A 27 12.50 -11.69 -1.20
CA MET A 27 11.55 -12.69 -1.71
C MET A 27 11.93 -13.03 -3.15
N HIS A 28 12.48 -14.23 -3.35
CA HIS A 28 13.00 -14.71 -4.64
C HIS A 28 11.93 -15.38 -5.52
N ALA A 29 10.85 -15.87 -4.92
CA ALA A 29 9.78 -16.58 -5.59
C ALA A 29 8.41 -16.29 -4.95
N ARG A 30 7.35 -16.53 -5.72
CA ARG A 30 5.99 -16.73 -5.20
C ARG A 30 5.91 -18.17 -4.70
N MET A 31 5.47 -18.41 -3.46
CA MET A 31 5.11 -19.76 -3.02
C MET A 31 3.65 -20.01 -3.36
N ILE A 32 3.37 -21.05 -4.14
CA ILE A 32 2.00 -21.46 -4.49
C ILE A 32 1.63 -22.66 -3.62
N HIS A 33 0.49 -22.55 -2.94
CA HIS A 33 -0.10 -23.62 -2.13
C HIS A 33 -1.28 -24.21 -2.91
N SER A 34 -1.21 -25.49 -3.25
CA SER A 34 -2.34 -26.21 -3.87
C SER A 34 -3.40 -26.61 -2.82
N PRO A 35 -4.63 -26.94 -3.23
CA PRO A 35 -5.65 -27.46 -2.30
C PRO A 35 -5.22 -28.73 -1.55
N SER A 36 -4.32 -29.54 -2.13
CA SER A 36 -3.72 -30.72 -1.48
C SER A 36 -2.56 -30.39 -0.53
N GLY A 37 -2.33 -29.12 -0.19
CA GLY A 37 -1.23 -28.67 0.67
C GLY A 37 0.16 -28.68 0.03
N LYS A 38 0.31 -29.16 -1.21
CA LYS A 38 1.60 -29.17 -1.91
C LYS A 38 2.04 -27.72 -2.18
N GLN A 39 3.24 -27.41 -1.71
CA GLN A 39 3.92 -26.14 -1.96
C GLN A 39 4.74 -26.20 -3.26
N SER A 40 4.76 -25.12 -4.05
CA SER A 40 5.51 -25.04 -5.30
C SER A 40 6.03 -23.61 -5.54
N PRO A 41 7.36 -23.39 -5.58
CA PRO A 41 7.92 -22.07 -5.78
C PRO A 41 7.95 -21.67 -7.27
N ILE A 42 7.48 -20.47 -7.59
CA ILE A 42 7.59 -19.84 -8.91
C ILE A 42 8.51 -18.61 -8.79
N PRO A 43 9.77 -18.66 -9.28
CA PRO A 43 10.70 -17.54 -9.24
C PRO A 43 10.14 -16.26 -9.88
N TYR A 44 10.46 -15.08 -9.33
CA TYR A 44 10.02 -13.80 -9.90
C TYR A 44 10.70 -13.44 -11.23
N GLY A 45 11.83 -14.08 -11.56
CA GLY A 45 12.63 -13.76 -12.74
C GLY A 45 13.91 -14.59 -12.82
N LYS A 46 14.95 -14.01 -13.43
CA LYS A 46 16.27 -14.66 -13.56
C LYS A 46 16.97 -14.78 -12.21
N LYS A 47 17.96 -15.69 -12.11
CA LYS A 47 18.80 -15.89 -10.92
C LYS A 47 19.34 -14.54 -10.40
N GLY A 48 19.11 -14.25 -9.11
CA GLY A 48 19.49 -13.00 -8.47
C GLY A 48 18.43 -11.87 -8.52
N GLN A 49 17.33 -12.04 -9.25
CA GLN A 49 16.19 -11.11 -9.19
C GLN A 49 15.27 -11.45 -8.01
N PHE A 50 14.86 -10.43 -7.27
CA PHE A 50 13.94 -10.53 -6.13
C PHE A 50 13.21 -9.20 -5.91
N ILE A 51 12.12 -9.28 -5.15
CA ILE A 51 11.46 -8.13 -4.52
C ILE A 51 11.73 -8.21 -3.01
N LEU A 52 11.75 -7.08 -2.28
CA LEU A 52 11.98 -7.09 -0.83
C LEU A 52 10.68 -6.89 -0.07
N SER A 53 10.45 -7.67 0.98
CA SER A 53 9.48 -7.31 2.02
C SER A 53 10.13 -6.32 2.98
N VAL A 54 9.75 -5.05 2.94
CA VAL A 54 10.15 -4.04 3.96
C VAL A 54 8.91 -3.58 4.75
N ASP A 55 9.08 -3.07 5.96
CA ASP A 55 7.94 -2.62 6.79
C ASP A 55 7.42 -1.23 6.37
N ARG A 56 6.09 -1.02 6.50
CA ARG A 56 5.43 0.25 6.17
C ARG A 56 5.80 1.34 7.15
N ALA A 57 5.66 1.07 8.45
CA ALA A 57 5.79 2.10 9.48
C ALA A 57 7.25 2.53 9.60
N ASN A 58 8.16 1.57 9.48
CA ASN A 58 9.59 1.80 9.49
C ASN A 58 10.08 2.48 8.21
N LEU A 59 9.68 2.08 6.99
CA LEU A 59 10.01 2.88 5.80
C LEU A 59 9.43 4.29 5.89
N ASN A 60 8.21 4.45 6.45
CA ASN A 60 7.62 5.75 6.69
C ASN A 60 8.53 6.58 7.62
N LYS A 61 8.90 6.02 8.78
CA LYS A 61 9.77 6.61 9.79
C LYS A 61 11.15 6.97 9.23
N GLU A 62 11.84 6.05 8.57
CA GLU A 62 13.17 6.27 8.00
C GLU A 62 13.14 7.36 6.92
N LEU A 63 12.12 7.38 6.05
CA LEU A 63 11.88 8.50 5.12
C LEU A 63 11.62 9.83 5.83
N LEU A 64 11.02 9.82 7.01
CA LEU A 64 10.78 11.04 7.77
C LEU A 64 12.08 11.52 8.43
N THR A 65 12.76 10.66 9.19
CA THR A 65 14.03 10.97 9.87
C THR A 65 15.13 11.40 8.91
N GLU A 66 15.23 10.78 7.73
CA GLU A 66 16.15 11.25 6.67
C GLU A 66 15.79 12.65 6.21
N ALA A 67 14.49 12.92 5.98
CA ALA A 67 14.03 14.21 5.52
C ALA A 67 14.19 15.32 6.59
N GLU A 68 14.12 15.00 7.88
CA GLU A 68 14.46 15.90 9.00
C GLU A 68 15.94 16.34 9.00
N THR A 69 16.84 15.63 8.33
CA THR A 69 18.25 16.04 8.24
C THR A 69 18.48 17.27 7.35
N TYR A 70 17.50 17.62 6.52
CA TYR A 70 17.58 18.75 5.61
C TYR A 70 17.18 20.05 6.34
N PRO A 71 18.11 21.02 6.55
CA PRO A 71 17.87 22.19 7.40
C PRO A 71 16.81 23.16 6.83
N ASN A 72 16.53 23.05 5.53
CA ASN A 72 15.49 23.80 4.83
C ASN A 72 14.11 23.11 4.87
N MET A 73 13.96 22.00 5.60
CA MET A 73 12.71 21.26 5.69
C MET A 73 12.13 21.29 7.11
N LYS A 74 10.84 21.60 7.21
CA LYS A 74 10.09 21.61 8.47
C LYS A 74 8.94 20.61 8.38
N MET A 75 8.89 19.68 9.34
CA MET A 75 7.72 18.81 9.51
C MET A 75 6.69 19.46 10.42
N ASN A 76 5.43 19.37 9.99
CA ASN A 76 4.28 19.88 10.74
C ASN A 76 3.27 18.72 10.87
N PHE A 77 3.44 17.90 11.90
CA PHE A 77 2.51 16.83 12.23
C PHE A 77 1.18 17.40 12.74
N ASP A 78 0.10 16.61 12.71
CA ASP A 78 -1.21 17.00 13.23
C ASP A 78 -1.88 18.19 12.52
N HIS A 79 -1.56 18.38 11.23
CA HIS A 79 -2.21 19.35 10.33
C HIS A 79 -2.99 18.61 9.23
N LYS A 80 -4.32 18.54 9.35
CA LYS A 80 -5.18 17.96 8.30
C LYS A 80 -5.61 19.05 7.33
N LEU A 81 -5.22 18.95 6.05
CA LEU A 81 -5.72 19.86 5.01
C LEU A 81 -7.25 19.74 4.91
N LYS A 82 -7.94 20.87 5.02
CA LYS A 82 -9.41 20.99 4.94
C LYS A 82 -9.84 21.58 3.60
N ASP A 83 -9.14 22.58 3.12
CA ASP A 83 -9.46 23.32 1.89
C ASP A 83 -8.22 24.03 1.30
N TRP A 84 -8.27 24.42 0.02
CA TRP A 84 -7.21 25.21 -0.64
C TRP A 84 -7.75 26.07 -1.81
N SER A 85 -7.16 27.24 -2.04
CA SER A 85 -7.45 28.10 -3.20
C SER A 85 -6.36 27.97 -4.28
N PRO A 86 -6.70 27.52 -5.51
CA PRO A 86 -5.77 27.51 -6.64
C PRO A 86 -5.44 28.91 -7.17
N GLU A 87 -6.24 29.95 -6.89
CA GLU A 87 -5.93 31.32 -7.27
C GLU A 87 -4.74 31.85 -6.46
N THR A 88 -4.84 31.70 -5.13
CA THR A 88 -3.95 32.34 -4.14
C THR A 88 -2.83 31.44 -3.60
N GLY A 89 -2.97 30.11 -3.73
CA GLY A 89 -2.08 29.16 -3.06
C GLY A 89 -2.33 29.02 -1.56
N LEU A 90 -3.41 29.61 -1.03
CA LEU A 90 -3.76 29.57 0.39
C LEU A 90 -4.38 28.21 0.74
N MET A 91 -3.83 27.54 1.74
CA MET A 91 -4.27 26.24 2.25
C MET A 91 -4.80 26.41 3.68
N THR A 92 -5.99 25.86 3.97
CA THR A 92 -6.58 25.86 5.31
C THR A 92 -6.43 24.48 5.95
N PHE A 93 -5.74 24.41 7.09
CA PHE A 93 -5.53 23.19 7.87
C PHE A 93 -6.42 23.16 9.11
N THR A 94 -6.68 21.96 9.64
CA THR A 94 -7.30 21.71 10.94
C THR A 94 -6.31 21.02 11.84
N ARG A 95 -6.13 21.55 13.06
CA ARG A 95 -5.33 20.97 14.13
C ARG A 95 -6.14 19.99 14.98
N LEU A 96 -5.47 19.22 15.85
CA LEU A 96 -6.12 18.29 16.80
C LEU A 96 -7.02 18.98 17.82
N ASP A 97 -6.73 20.22 18.20
CA ASP A 97 -7.55 21.05 19.11
C ASP A 97 -8.76 21.70 18.41
N GLY A 98 -8.96 21.45 17.11
CA GLY A 98 -10.01 22.05 16.30
C GLY A 98 -9.69 23.44 15.76
N SER A 99 -8.53 24.02 16.08
CA SER A 99 -8.08 25.29 15.51
C SER A 99 -7.76 25.18 14.02
N HIS A 100 -7.77 26.34 13.35
CA HIS A 100 -7.53 26.45 11.92
C HIS A 100 -6.32 27.34 11.62
N ASP A 101 -5.38 26.80 10.86
CA ASP A 101 -4.21 27.52 10.34
C ASP A 101 -4.36 27.77 8.85
N GLN A 102 -3.81 28.89 8.38
CA GLN A 102 -3.67 29.18 6.96
C GLN A 102 -2.19 29.28 6.59
N ILE A 103 -1.80 28.56 5.54
CA ILE A 103 -0.43 28.52 5.02
C ILE A 103 -0.51 28.73 3.51
N GLN A 104 0.30 29.62 2.96
CA GLN A 104 0.44 29.79 1.52
C GLN A 104 1.59 28.91 1.02
N ALA A 105 1.39 28.18 -0.09
CA ALA A 105 2.40 27.26 -0.63
C ALA A 105 2.42 27.25 -2.17
N ASP A 106 3.62 27.22 -2.74
CA ASP A 106 3.83 27.22 -4.19
C ASP A 106 3.73 25.82 -4.84
N LEU A 107 3.89 24.75 -4.05
CA LEU A 107 3.85 23.36 -4.55
C LEU A 107 3.52 22.36 -3.42
N ILE A 108 2.69 21.35 -3.72
CA ILE A 108 2.07 20.44 -2.73
C ILE A 108 2.21 18.98 -3.17
N PHE A 109 2.52 18.04 -2.25
CA PHE A 109 2.61 16.58 -2.50
C PHE A 109 2.16 15.73 -1.29
N ALA A 110 1.71 14.47 -1.50
CA ALA A 110 1.28 13.55 -0.42
C ALA A 110 1.40 12.04 -0.74
N MET A 111 1.42 11.19 0.32
CA MET A 111 1.04 9.73 0.46
C MET A 111 2.13 8.65 0.77
N LYS A 112 1.70 7.56 1.48
CA LYS A 112 2.44 6.29 1.74
C LYS A 112 1.51 5.08 2.07
N PRO A 113 1.44 3.96 1.30
CA PRO A 113 0.77 2.70 1.71
C PRO A 113 1.41 1.38 1.21
N ASN A 114 0.93 0.20 1.65
CA ASN A 114 1.64 -1.08 1.46
C ASN A 114 0.82 -2.42 1.29
N TYR A 115 1.49 -3.60 1.39
CA TYR A 115 1.22 -4.86 0.64
C TYR A 115 2.00 -6.12 1.18
N LEU A 116 1.71 -7.42 0.89
CA LEU A 116 0.50 -8.18 0.46
C LEU A 116 0.82 -9.70 0.24
N HIS A 117 0.08 -10.62 0.87
CA HIS A 117 -0.03 -12.08 0.63
C HIS A 117 -1.31 -12.33 -0.18
N ILE A 118 -1.45 -13.46 -0.90
CA ILE A 118 -2.61 -13.71 -1.77
C ILE A 118 -2.98 -15.21 -1.83
N TRP A 119 -4.25 -15.54 -1.58
CA TRP A 119 -4.92 -16.80 -1.89
C TRP A 119 -5.94 -16.55 -3.02
N PRO A 120 -5.57 -16.72 -4.29
CA PRO A 120 -6.48 -16.51 -5.41
C PRO A 120 -7.41 -17.72 -5.60
N ARG A 121 -8.71 -17.48 -5.80
CA ARG A 121 -9.69 -18.42 -6.36
C ARG A 121 -10.30 -17.78 -7.62
N ASN A 122 -11.29 -18.43 -8.24
CA ASN A 122 -11.85 -17.95 -9.52
C ASN A 122 -12.64 -16.64 -9.37
N THR A 123 -13.67 -16.65 -8.51
CA THR A 123 -14.61 -15.53 -8.32
C THR A 123 -14.25 -14.64 -7.11
N PHE A 124 -13.34 -15.11 -6.26
CA PHE A 124 -12.93 -14.42 -5.04
C PHE A 124 -11.44 -14.68 -4.72
N MET A 125 -10.86 -13.87 -3.85
CA MET A 125 -9.47 -14.00 -3.43
C MET A 125 -9.29 -13.43 -2.03
N MET A 126 -8.53 -14.10 -1.18
CA MET A 126 -8.09 -13.52 0.09
C MET A 126 -6.68 -12.93 -0.06
N ILE A 127 -6.40 -11.89 0.70
CA ILE A 127 -5.06 -11.34 0.90
C ILE A 127 -4.72 -11.31 2.39
N ALA A 128 -3.44 -11.20 2.74
CA ALA A 128 -3.02 -10.88 4.11
C ALA A 128 -1.80 -9.96 4.13
N LEU A 129 -1.60 -9.16 5.17
CA LEU A 129 -0.41 -8.31 5.31
C LEU A 129 0.29 -8.64 6.64
N PRO A 130 1.62 -8.85 6.66
CA PRO A 130 2.36 -9.15 7.87
C PRO A 130 2.52 -7.90 8.75
N ASN A 131 2.37 -8.09 10.06
CA ASN A 131 2.60 -7.10 11.09
C ASN A 131 3.92 -7.38 11.84
N LEU A 132 4.47 -6.36 12.53
CA LEU A 132 5.75 -6.45 13.23
C LEU A 132 5.74 -7.38 14.45
N ASP A 133 4.57 -7.61 15.04
CA ASP A 133 4.31 -8.56 16.13
C ASP A 133 4.20 -10.03 15.65
N LYS A 134 4.45 -10.27 14.35
CA LYS A 134 4.31 -11.57 13.64
C LYS A 134 2.87 -12.02 13.43
N THR A 135 1.87 -11.16 13.66
CA THR A 135 0.48 -11.40 13.23
C THR A 135 0.30 -11.03 11.74
N PHE A 136 -0.88 -11.35 11.20
CA PHE A 136 -1.26 -11.01 9.83
C PHE A 136 -2.66 -10.40 9.79
N THR A 137 -2.85 -9.33 9.01
CA THR A 137 -4.18 -8.77 8.74
C THR A 137 -4.71 -9.30 7.42
N CYS A 138 -5.73 -10.17 7.47
CA CYS A 138 -6.38 -10.74 6.29
C CYS A 138 -7.46 -9.81 5.70
N THR A 139 -7.76 -9.95 4.41
CA THR A 139 -8.91 -9.31 3.74
C THR A 139 -9.42 -10.23 2.64
N LEU A 140 -10.68 -10.64 2.73
CA LEU A 140 -11.35 -11.44 1.71
C LEU A 140 -12.05 -10.52 0.70
N PHE A 141 -11.79 -10.73 -0.59
CA PHE A 141 -12.48 -10.06 -1.69
C PHE A 141 -13.38 -11.06 -2.40
N MET A 142 -14.68 -10.81 -2.38
CA MET A 142 -15.71 -11.71 -2.89
C MET A 142 -16.95 -10.89 -3.31
N PRO A 143 -17.79 -11.33 -4.26
CA PRO A 143 -19.03 -10.63 -4.62
C PRO A 143 -20.00 -10.53 -3.44
N PHE A 144 -20.83 -9.49 -3.39
CA PHE A 144 -21.83 -9.31 -2.34
C PHE A 144 -22.81 -10.50 -2.28
N ASP A 145 -23.28 -10.97 -3.43
CA ASP A 145 -24.17 -12.13 -3.59
C ASP A 145 -23.61 -13.42 -2.97
N GLU A 146 -22.28 -13.56 -2.85
CA GLU A 146 -21.63 -14.69 -2.18
C GLU A 146 -21.45 -14.44 -0.67
N PHE A 147 -21.27 -13.18 -0.24
CA PHE A 147 -21.28 -12.82 1.18
C PHE A 147 -22.67 -13.04 1.80
N GLU A 148 -23.74 -12.73 1.07
CA GLU A 148 -25.13 -12.87 1.53
C GLU A 148 -25.58 -14.33 1.70
N LYS A 149 -24.89 -15.30 1.08
CA LYS A 149 -25.14 -16.74 1.26
C LYS A 149 -24.58 -17.30 2.57
N ILE A 150 -23.64 -16.61 3.21
CA ILE A 150 -22.94 -17.11 4.41
C ILE A 150 -23.50 -16.37 5.62
N THR A 151 -24.43 -17.03 6.32
CA THR A 151 -25.26 -16.44 7.37
C THR A 151 -24.95 -16.97 8.77
N THR A 152 -24.29 -18.13 8.85
CA THR A 152 -23.97 -18.83 10.11
C THR A 152 -22.47 -19.10 10.24
N GLU A 153 -22.01 -19.30 11.48
CA GLU A 153 -20.61 -19.63 11.75
C GLU A 153 -20.14 -20.95 11.13
N ASP A 154 -21.05 -21.90 10.92
CA ASP A 154 -20.71 -23.21 10.37
C ASP A 154 -20.59 -23.13 8.83
N GLU A 155 -21.43 -22.34 8.17
CA GLU A 155 -21.25 -21.97 6.75
C GLU A 155 -19.92 -21.24 6.49
N VAL A 156 -19.47 -20.36 7.43
CA VAL A 156 -18.12 -19.75 7.37
C VAL A 156 -17.04 -20.83 7.41
N MET A 157 -17.19 -21.82 8.28
CA MET A 157 -16.20 -22.90 8.41
C MET A 157 -16.21 -23.84 7.21
N GLU A 158 -17.36 -24.17 6.63
CA GLU A 158 -17.47 -24.95 5.40
C GLU A 158 -16.80 -24.20 4.23
N PHE A 159 -17.12 -22.91 4.03
CA PHE A 159 -16.50 -22.07 3.01
C PHE A 159 -14.98 -21.97 3.17
N PHE A 160 -14.48 -21.75 4.39
CA PHE A 160 -13.04 -21.71 4.63
C PHE A 160 -12.37 -23.09 4.53
N GLN A 161 -13.06 -24.20 4.79
CA GLN A 161 -12.52 -25.55 4.59
C GLN A 161 -12.45 -25.91 3.10
N GLU A 162 -13.48 -25.57 2.32
CA GLU A 162 -13.51 -25.81 0.88
C GLU A 162 -12.48 -24.94 0.15
N TYR A 163 -12.48 -23.62 0.44
CA TYR A 163 -11.71 -22.67 -0.34
C TYR A 163 -10.39 -22.22 0.29
N PHE A 164 -10.24 -22.18 1.61
CA PHE A 164 -9.05 -21.62 2.27
C PHE A 164 -8.50 -22.49 3.43
N PRO A 165 -8.39 -23.82 3.27
CA PRO A 165 -8.17 -24.74 4.39
C PRO A 165 -6.86 -24.50 5.14
N ASP A 166 -5.83 -24.00 4.45
CA ASP A 166 -4.54 -23.66 5.02
C ASP A 166 -4.55 -22.41 5.92
N THR A 167 -5.62 -21.61 5.87
CA THR A 167 -5.75 -20.37 6.65
C THR A 167 -6.45 -20.57 8.00
N ILE A 168 -7.29 -21.59 8.13
CA ILE A 168 -7.96 -21.96 9.39
C ILE A 168 -6.96 -22.13 10.55
N PRO A 169 -5.88 -22.94 10.43
CA PRO A 169 -4.89 -23.08 11.50
C PRO A 169 -4.00 -21.84 11.69
N LEU A 170 -4.03 -20.87 10.78
CA LEU A 170 -3.24 -19.62 10.87
C LEU A 170 -4.03 -18.49 11.53
N ILE A 171 -5.35 -18.43 11.32
CA ILE A 171 -6.26 -17.43 11.90
C ILE A 171 -6.78 -17.92 13.26
N GLY A 172 -7.05 -19.22 13.40
CA GLY A 172 -7.74 -19.82 14.53
C GLY A 172 -9.26 -19.85 14.32
N VAL A 173 -9.89 -20.97 14.68
CA VAL A 173 -11.33 -21.24 14.42
C VAL A 173 -12.23 -20.20 15.07
N ASP A 174 -12.06 -19.95 16.37
CA ASP A 174 -12.90 -19.02 17.13
C ASP A 174 -12.73 -17.56 16.66
N ALA A 175 -11.50 -17.18 16.28
CA ALA A 175 -11.20 -15.87 15.76
C ALA A 175 -11.82 -15.65 14.37
N LEU A 176 -11.73 -16.65 13.49
CA LEU A 176 -12.32 -16.61 12.15
C LEU A 176 -13.84 -16.45 12.19
N LYS A 177 -14.53 -17.31 12.96
CA LYS A 177 -15.99 -17.25 13.15
C LYS A 177 -16.43 -15.87 13.66
N LYS A 178 -15.76 -15.36 14.69
CA LYS A 178 -16.06 -14.06 15.31
C LYS A 178 -15.78 -12.86 14.40
N ASP A 179 -14.64 -12.83 13.72
CA ASP A 179 -14.23 -11.65 12.95
C ASP A 179 -14.95 -11.54 11.60
N TYR A 180 -15.43 -12.66 11.03
CA TYR A 180 -16.22 -12.65 9.79
C TYR A 180 -17.53 -11.84 9.94
N PHE A 181 -18.27 -12.05 11.04
CA PHE A 181 -19.54 -11.34 11.30
C PHE A 181 -19.37 -9.98 11.99
N ARG A 182 -18.14 -9.56 12.30
CA ARG A 182 -17.88 -8.32 13.05
C ARG A 182 -18.18 -7.06 12.24
N LEU A 183 -18.00 -7.11 10.92
CA LEU A 183 -18.24 -6.00 9.99
C LEU A 183 -18.72 -6.55 8.63
N PRO A 184 -19.66 -5.89 7.93
CA PRO A 184 -20.07 -6.29 6.58
C PRO A 184 -18.96 -6.05 5.55
N GLY A 185 -19.06 -6.74 4.41
CA GLY A 185 -18.15 -6.58 3.27
C GLY A 185 -18.09 -5.13 2.77
N GLN A 186 -16.88 -4.65 2.44
CA GLN A 186 -16.64 -3.26 2.04
C GLN A 186 -16.37 -3.13 0.53
N ALA A 187 -16.89 -2.06 -0.07
CA ALA A 187 -16.69 -1.77 -1.49
C ALA A 187 -15.25 -1.32 -1.81
N MET A 188 -14.71 -1.80 -2.94
CA MET A 188 -13.45 -1.33 -3.52
C MET A 188 -13.70 -0.35 -4.67
N VAL A 189 -12.81 0.63 -4.84
CA VAL A 189 -12.89 1.64 -5.90
C VAL A 189 -11.63 1.64 -6.76
N SER A 190 -11.81 1.82 -8.08
CA SER A 190 -10.74 2.04 -9.05
C SER A 190 -10.92 3.42 -9.65
N ILE A 191 -9.92 4.30 -9.54
CA ILE A 191 -10.01 5.71 -9.97
C ILE A 191 -8.92 5.99 -11.00
N LYS A 192 -9.34 6.58 -12.12
CA LYS A 192 -8.47 7.19 -13.14
C LYS A 192 -8.93 8.63 -13.34
N CYS A 193 -8.01 9.59 -13.30
CA CYS A 193 -8.29 10.96 -13.72
C CYS A 193 -7.36 11.40 -14.86
N SER A 194 -7.70 12.52 -15.50
CA SER A 194 -6.87 13.23 -16.48
C SER A 194 -7.47 14.62 -16.70
N PRO A 195 -6.69 15.70 -16.80
CA PRO A 195 -5.24 15.77 -16.61
C PRO A 195 -4.84 15.56 -15.14
N TYR A 196 -3.56 15.22 -14.90
CA TYR A 196 -3.00 15.10 -13.54
C TYR A 196 -2.54 16.44 -12.94
N HIS A 197 -2.88 17.59 -13.52
CA HIS A 197 -2.43 18.89 -13.04
C HIS A 197 -3.43 20.01 -13.35
N ILE A 198 -3.34 21.10 -12.58
CA ILE A 198 -4.05 22.37 -12.82
C ILE A 198 -2.99 23.44 -13.05
N GLY A 199 -2.82 23.85 -14.32
CA GLY A 199 -1.78 24.79 -14.73
C GLY A 199 -0.39 24.32 -14.30
N ASP A 200 0.38 25.24 -13.73
CA ASP A 200 1.65 25.04 -13.02
C ASP A 200 1.48 24.91 -11.49
N LYS A 201 0.26 25.11 -10.97
CA LYS A 201 -0.02 25.33 -9.54
C LYS A 201 -0.27 24.06 -8.71
N CYS A 202 -0.78 22.99 -9.33
CA CYS A 202 -1.13 21.77 -8.61
C CYS A 202 -0.92 20.53 -9.48
N VAL A 203 -0.44 19.44 -8.89
CA VAL A 203 -0.21 18.15 -9.56
C VAL A 203 -0.64 17.00 -8.66
N LEU A 204 -1.44 16.09 -9.22
CA LEU A 204 -1.81 14.83 -8.60
C LEU A 204 -0.71 13.80 -8.89
N MET A 205 -0.30 13.05 -7.86
CA MET A 205 0.65 11.95 -7.97
C MET A 205 0.19 10.78 -7.10
N GLY A 206 0.55 9.55 -7.47
CA GLY A 206 0.19 8.35 -6.69
C GLY A 206 -1.31 8.03 -6.72
N ASP A 207 -1.83 7.42 -5.66
CA ASP A 207 -3.23 6.99 -5.58
C ASP A 207 -4.25 8.15 -5.74
N ALA A 208 -3.87 9.39 -5.42
CA ALA A 208 -4.64 10.61 -5.69
C ALA A 208 -4.77 10.95 -7.20
N ALA A 209 -3.86 10.45 -8.05
CA ALA A 209 -3.96 10.49 -9.50
C ALA A 209 -4.52 9.19 -10.10
N HIS A 210 -4.22 8.05 -9.47
CA HIS A 210 -4.50 6.73 -10.01
C HIS A 210 -4.67 5.68 -8.89
N ALA A 211 -5.84 5.64 -8.24
CA ALA A 211 -6.17 4.58 -7.30
C ALA A 211 -6.40 3.27 -8.07
N VAL A 212 -5.42 2.36 -8.01
CA VAL A 212 -5.48 1.05 -8.66
C VAL A 212 -5.81 -0.04 -7.65
N VAL A 213 -6.67 -0.97 -8.05
CA VAL A 213 -6.95 -2.20 -7.29
C VAL A 213 -5.64 -2.92 -6.91
N PRO A 214 -5.51 -3.46 -5.67
CA PRO A 214 -4.21 -3.79 -5.07
C PRO A 214 -3.51 -5.01 -5.70
N PHE A 215 -4.14 -5.70 -6.66
CA PHE A 215 -3.75 -7.00 -7.22
C PHE A 215 -2.30 -7.08 -7.76
N TYR A 216 -1.66 -5.96 -8.10
CA TYR A 216 -0.28 -5.94 -8.61
C TYR A 216 0.77 -5.44 -7.60
N GLY A 217 0.37 -4.90 -6.43
CA GLY A 217 1.31 -4.29 -5.49
C GLY A 217 2.13 -3.14 -6.10
N GLN A 218 1.60 -2.42 -7.10
CA GLN A 218 2.38 -1.41 -7.83
C GLN A 218 2.14 0.03 -7.40
N GLY A 219 1.11 0.38 -6.61
CA GLY A 219 0.80 1.79 -6.27
C GLY A 219 2.02 2.58 -5.78
N MET A 220 2.63 2.13 -4.68
CA MET A 220 3.84 2.71 -4.10
C MET A 220 5.06 2.65 -5.05
N ASN A 221 5.23 1.56 -5.80
CA ASN A 221 6.29 1.40 -6.82
C ASN A 221 6.11 2.35 -8.04
N ALA A 222 4.88 2.75 -8.34
CA ALA A 222 4.54 3.64 -9.45
C ALA A 222 4.80 5.10 -9.07
N VAL A 223 4.39 5.52 -7.86
CA VAL A 223 4.68 6.84 -7.28
C VAL A 223 6.17 7.18 -7.40
N SER A 224 7.03 6.24 -6.98
CA SER A 224 8.49 6.31 -7.07
C SER A 224 9.03 6.59 -8.48
N SER A 225 8.35 6.10 -9.52
CA SER A 225 8.81 6.24 -10.92
C SER A 225 8.47 7.59 -11.54
N THR A 226 7.43 8.26 -11.05
CA THR A 226 7.00 9.60 -11.50
C THR A 226 8.04 10.66 -11.14
N GLN A 227 8.66 10.54 -9.95
CA GLN A 227 9.70 11.45 -9.45
C GLN A 227 10.98 11.44 -10.31
N SER A 228 11.41 10.24 -10.74
CA SER A 228 12.69 10.04 -11.45
C SER A 228 12.68 10.56 -12.92
N ARG A 229 11.51 10.74 -13.54
CA ARG A 229 11.45 11.21 -14.95
C ARG A 229 11.79 12.69 -15.14
N ARG A 230 11.77 13.52 -14.08
CA ARG A 230 12.03 14.97 -14.19
C ARG A 230 13.52 15.30 -14.30
N THR A 231 14.39 14.57 -13.61
CA THR A 231 15.86 14.82 -13.59
C THR A 231 16.56 14.50 -14.92
N LYS A 232 16.01 13.60 -15.76
CA LYS A 232 16.58 13.33 -17.09
C LYS A 232 16.25 14.38 -18.16
N ARG A 233 15.28 15.28 -17.93
CA ARG A 233 14.86 16.29 -18.92
C ARG A 233 15.57 17.64 -18.77
N GLN A 234 16.37 17.82 -17.71
CA GLN A 234 17.15 19.05 -17.44
C GLN A 234 18.64 18.95 -17.81
N LYS A 235 19.10 17.87 -18.46
CA LYS A 235 20.50 17.71 -18.92
C LYS A 235 20.71 17.84 -20.44
N ASN A 236 19.65 18.10 -21.20
CA ASN A 236 19.70 18.31 -22.65
C ASN A 236 19.01 19.63 -23.03
N ASN A 237 19.59 20.75 -22.59
CA ASN A 237 19.48 22.10 -23.16
C ASN A 237 20.68 22.89 -22.65
#